data_AF-A0A161PP37-F1
#
_entry.id   AF-A0A161PP37-F1
#
_cell.length_a   1.000
_cell.length_b   1.000
_cell.length_c   1.000
_cell.angle_alpha   90.00
_cell.angle_beta   90.00
_cell.angle_gamma   90.00
#
_symmetry.space_group_name_H-M   'P 1'
#
loop_
_entity.id
_entity.type
_entity.pdbx_description
1 polymer ?
#
loop_
_entity_poly.entity_id
_entity_poly.type
_entity_poly.pdbx_seq_one_letter_code
_entity_poly.pdbx_strand_id
1 'polypeptide(L)'
;MSLDKFFQGLIQKVEESEDVVTNAGKDAEGFYKPTRTILLRHLNLLKDLHAKPLAKPMVLASWKYAVEHLPPEWLVPDPEDREALKNLLGSG
;
A
#
# COMPACT_ATOMS: atom_id res chain seq x y z
N MET A 1 -5.77 -17.95 3.98
CA MET A 1 -4.72 -17.11 4.60
C MET A 1 -4.59 -15.87 3.75
N SER A 2 -4.50 -14.70 4.37
CA SER A 2 -4.82 -13.45 3.70
C SER A 2 -3.63 -12.51 3.71
N LEU A 3 -3.58 -11.60 2.73
CA LEU A 3 -2.57 -10.55 2.57
C LEU A 3 -2.49 -9.58 3.77
N ASP A 4 -3.23 -9.85 4.84
CA ASP A 4 -3.23 -9.12 6.09
C ASP A 4 -1.82 -8.96 6.67
N LYS A 5 -1.03 -10.04 6.74
CA LYS A 5 0.35 -9.96 7.24
C LYS A 5 1.25 -9.09 6.36
N PHE A 6 1.11 -9.23 5.04
CA PHE A 6 1.87 -8.42 4.08
C PHE A 6 1.54 -6.94 4.24
N PHE A 7 0.27 -6.55 4.25
CA PHE A 7 -0.13 -5.15 4.41
C PHE A 7 0.19 -4.62 5.81
N GLN A 8 0.05 -5.43 6.86
CA GLN A 8 0.48 -5.06 8.22
C GLN A 8 1.99 -4.80 8.27
N GLY A 9 2.80 -5.61 7.59
CA GLY A 9 4.25 -5.41 7.49
C GLY A 9 4.60 -4.10 6.78
N LEU A 10 3.87 -3.73 5.72
CA LEU A 10 4.06 -2.43 5.06
C LEU A 10 3.68 -1.27 5.98
N ILE A 11 2.57 -1.37 6.73
CA ILE A 11 2.16 -0.36 7.71
C ILE A 11 3.26 -0.15 8.73
N GLN A 12 3.76 -1.24 9.32
CA GLN A 12 4.82 -1.19 10.32
C GLN A 12 6.09 -0.53 9.77
N LYS A 13 6.54 -0.89 8.56
CA LYS A 13 7.70 -0.24 7.94
C LYS A 13 7.53 1.27 7.77
N VAL A 14 6.34 1.73 7.36
CA VAL A 14 6.04 3.17 7.21
C VAL A 14 5.95 3.88 8.56
N GLU A 15 5.43 3.22 9.58
CA GLU A 15 5.41 3.75 10.95
C GLU A 15 6.82 3.89 11.53
N GLU A 16 7.69 2.92 11.27
CA GLU A 16 9.06 2.88 11.81
C GLU A 16 10.07 3.72 11.01
N SER A 17 9.79 4.03 9.74
CA SER A 17 10.74 4.73 8.83
C SER A 17 10.36 6.19 8.58
N GLU A 18 10.49 7.03 9.61
CA GLU A 18 10.09 8.44 9.56
C GLU A 18 10.91 9.29 8.57
N ASP A 19 12.10 8.82 8.20
CA ASP A 19 13.05 9.44 7.28
C ASP A 19 12.85 9.00 5.82
N VAL A 20 12.31 7.80 5.58
CA VAL A 20 12.06 7.27 4.23
C VAL A 20 10.73 7.76 3.67
N VAL A 21 9.67 7.75 4.48
CA VAL A 21 8.34 8.22 4.10
C VAL A 21 7.92 9.36 5.01
N THR A 22 8.03 10.58 4.51
CA THR A 22 7.76 11.80 5.29
C THR A 22 6.39 12.41 4.96
N ASN A 23 5.95 13.36 5.78
CA ASN A 23 4.78 14.20 5.47
C ASN A 23 5.13 15.41 4.58
N ALA A 24 6.38 15.61 4.19
CA ALA A 24 6.82 16.77 3.42
C ALA A 24 6.57 16.63 1.90
N GLY A 25 5.60 15.81 1.50
CA GLY A 25 5.29 15.54 0.10
C GLY A 25 4.65 16.73 -0.60
N LYS A 26 4.70 16.70 -1.93
CA LYS A 26 3.97 17.61 -2.81
C LYS A 26 3.31 16.83 -3.94
N ASP A 27 2.20 17.34 -4.47
CA ASP A 27 1.64 16.81 -5.71
C ASP A 27 2.30 17.40 -6.97
N ALA A 28 1.80 16.98 -8.13
CA ALA A 28 2.29 17.41 -9.44
C ALA A 28 2.16 18.94 -9.67
N GLU A 29 1.26 19.61 -8.93
CA GLU A 29 1.07 21.05 -9.01
C GLU A 29 1.87 21.80 -7.93
N GLY A 30 2.60 21.07 -7.07
CA GLY A 30 3.48 21.62 -6.04
C GLY A 30 2.78 21.92 -4.71
N PHE A 31 1.52 21.52 -4.53
CA PHE A 31 0.80 21.69 -3.27
C PHE A 31 1.25 20.68 -2.23
N TYR A 32 1.37 21.14 -0.98
CA TYR A 32 1.73 20.29 0.15
C TYR A 32 0.75 19.13 0.32
N LYS A 33 1.29 17.91 0.46
CA LYS A 33 0.53 16.71 0.81
C LYS A 33 1.20 15.97 1.96
N PRO A 34 0.45 15.62 3.02
CA PRO A 34 0.96 14.78 4.11
C PRO A 34 1.08 13.32 3.65
N THR A 35 2.11 13.02 2.85
CA THR A 35 2.27 11.72 2.15
C THR A 35 2.26 10.54 3.10
N ARG A 36 2.98 10.57 4.22
CA ARG A 36 2.97 9.48 5.22
C ARG A 36 1.54 9.20 5.72
N THR A 37 0.79 10.24 6.09
CA THR A 37 -0.59 10.09 6.57
C THR A 37 -1.52 9.49 5.49
N ILE A 38 -1.41 9.97 4.26
CA ILE A 38 -2.23 9.47 3.14
C ILE A 38 -1.86 8.02 2.82
N LEU A 39 -0.57 7.69 2.82
CA LEU A 39 -0.06 6.34 2.57
C LEU A 39 -0.55 5.35 3.62
N LEU A 40 -0.43 5.68 4.91
CA LEU A 40 -0.94 4.85 6.00
C LEU A 40 -2.45 4.60 5.88
N ARG A 41 -3.22 5.60 5.46
CA ARG A 41 -4.66 5.41 5.16
C ARG A 41 -4.87 4.39 4.04
N HIS A 42 -4.12 4.47 2.95
CA HIS A 42 -4.23 3.51 1.85
C HIS A 42 -3.80 2.10 2.25
N LEU A 43 -2.73 1.96 3.03
CA LEU A 43 -2.28 0.66 3.53
C LEU A 43 -3.31 0.01 4.47
N ASN A 44 -3.97 0.78 5.33
CA ASN A 44 -5.08 0.28 6.16
C ASN A 44 -6.28 -0.16 5.30
N LEU A 45 -6.63 0.61 4.26
CA LEU A 45 -7.69 0.19 3.32
C LEU A 45 -7.33 -1.13 2.61
N LEU A 46 -6.08 -1.31 2.21
CA LEU A 46 -5.61 -2.57 1.61
C LEU A 46 -5.76 -3.74 2.59
N LYS A 47 -5.30 -3.56 3.82
CA LYS A 47 -5.43 -4.55 4.90
C LYS A 47 -6.90 -4.92 5.14
N ASP A 48 -7.80 -3.95 5.23
CA ASP A 48 -9.19 -4.21 5.59
C ASP A 48 -10.03 -4.79 4.44
N LEU A 49 -9.66 -4.48 3.19
CA LEU A 49 -10.55 -4.67 2.03
C LEU A 49 -10.05 -5.68 1.00
N HIS A 50 -8.82 -6.16 1.08
CA HIS A 50 -8.27 -7.11 0.10
C HIS A 50 -9.11 -8.39 -0.07
N ALA A 51 -9.81 -8.82 0.98
CA ALA A 51 -10.68 -9.99 0.95
C ALA A 51 -12.14 -9.67 0.53
N LYS A 52 -12.44 -8.43 0.13
CA LYS A 52 -13.80 -7.96 -0.21
C LYS A 52 -13.94 -7.76 -1.72
N PRO A 53 -14.61 -8.66 -2.46
CA PRO A 53 -14.70 -8.59 -3.93
C PRO A 53 -15.31 -7.28 -4.45
N LEU A 54 -16.33 -6.75 -3.75
CA LEU A 54 -16.99 -5.50 -4.13
C LEU A 54 -16.10 -4.26 -3.91
N ALA A 55 -15.04 -4.36 -3.11
CA ALA A 55 -14.10 -3.27 -2.84
C ALA A 55 -12.91 -3.27 -3.81
N LYS A 56 -12.88 -4.16 -4.82
CA LYS A 56 -11.76 -4.30 -5.77
C LYS A 56 -11.30 -2.96 -6.37
N PRO A 57 -12.18 -2.04 -6.82
CA PRO A 57 -11.73 -0.74 -7.35
C PRO A 57 -10.94 0.10 -6.33
N MET A 58 -11.37 0.10 -5.06
CA MET A 58 -10.72 0.85 -3.99
C MET A 58 -9.39 0.20 -3.58
N VAL A 59 -9.33 -1.13 -3.58
CA VAL A 59 -8.09 -1.88 -3.35
C VAL A 59 -7.07 -1.57 -4.44
N LEU A 60 -7.46 -1.60 -5.72
CA LEU A 60 -6.56 -1.29 -6.83
C LEU A 60 -6.05 0.16 -6.77
N ALA A 61 -6.93 1.12 -6.49
CA ALA A 61 -6.56 2.52 -6.33
C ALA A 61 -5.57 2.71 -5.16
N SER A 62 -5.81 2.03 -4.04
CA SER A 62 -4.93 2.12 -2.87
C SER A 62 -3.59 1.42 -3.10
N TRP A 63 -3.58 0.31 -3.83
CA TRP A 63 -2.36 -0.38 -4.22
C TRP A 63 -1.51 0.49 -5.15
N LYS A 64 -2.13 1.11 -6.15
CA LYS A 64 -1.44 2.05 -7.04
C LYS A 64 -0.76 3.17 -6.26
N TYR A 65 -1.48 3.78 -5.31
CA TYR A 65 -0.90 4.82 -4.46
C TYR A 65 0.29 4.31 -3.65
N ALA A 66 0.18 3.10 -3.07
CA ALA A 66 1.27 2.49 -2.31
C ALA A 66 2.52 2.23 -3.18
N VAL A 67 2.35 1.73 -4.40
CA VAL A 67 3.46 1.49 -5.35
C VAL A 67 4.17 2.78 -5.75
N GLU A 68 3.43 3.89 -5.90
CA GLU A 68 3.99 5.19 -6.26
C GLU A 68 4.80 5.85 -5.13
N HIS A 69 4.54 5.50 -3.87
CA HIS A 69 5.07 6.22 -2.71
C HIS A 69 5.93 5.36 -1.78
N LEU A 70 6.04 4.06 -2.02
CA LEU A 70 6.88 3.14 -1.25
C LEU A 70 8.15 2.77 -2.01
N PRO A 71 9.26 2.52 -1.28
CA PRO A 71 10.44 1.91 -1.88
C PRO A 71 10.09 0.56 -2.52
N PRO A 72 10.53 0.28 -3.78
CA PRO A 72 10.22 -0.97 -4.47
C PRO A 72 10.62 -2.23 -3.69
N GLU A 73 11.71 -2.17 -2.93
CA GLU A 73 12.21 -3.26 -2.10
C GLU A 73 11.28 -3.61 -0.93
N TRP A 74 10.36 -2.72 -0.54
CA TRP A 74 9.35 -3.04 0.47
C TRP A 74 8.15 -3.78 -0.12
N LEU A 75 7.90 -3.63 -1.42
CA LEU A 75 6.75 -4.17 -2.15
C LEU A 75 6.95 -5.63 -2.59
N VAL A 76 7.95 -6.32 -2.05
CA VAL A 76 8.24 -7.72 -2.34
C VAL A 76 7.49 -8.59 -1.32
N PRO A 77 6.38 -9.24 -1.69
CA PRO A 77 5.70 -10.18 -0.80
C PRO A 77 6.49 -11.47 -0.66
N ASP A 78 6.25 -12.19 0.43
CA ASP A 78 6.73 -13.55 0.59
C ASP A 78 6.16 -14.48 -0.51
N PRO A 79 6.82 -15.61 -0.81
CA PRO A 79 6.38 -16.52 -1.88
C PRO A 79 4.91 -16.95 -1.78
N GLU A 80 4.39 -17.10 -0.56
CA GLU A 80 3.00 -17.50 -0.29
C GLU A 80 1.99 -16.36 -0.56
N ASP A 81 2.37 -15.11 -0.29
CA ASP A 81 1.53 -13.93 -0.50
C ASP A 81 1.58 -13.42 -1.96
N ARG A 82 2.62 -13.80 -2.71
CA ARG A 82 2.83 -13.37 -4.09
C ARG A 82 1.67 -13.76 -5.02
N GLU A 83 1.20 -15.00 -4.94
CA GLU A 83 0.08 -15.47 -5.75
C GLU A 83 -1.24 -14.82 -5.31
N ALA A 84 -1.44 -14.62 -4.01
CA ALA A 84 -2.61 -13.93 -3.48
C ALA A 84 -2.66 -12.47 -3.96
N LEU A 85 -1.52 -11.77 -3.94
CA LEU A 85 -1.40 -10.40 -4.43
C LEU A 85 -1.65 -10.35 -5.94
N LYS A 86 -1.07 -11.26 -6.72
CA LYS A 86 -1.31 -11.34 -8.17
C LYS A 86 -2.80 -11.54 -8.50
N ASN A 87 -3.48 -12.45 -7.78
CA ASN A 87 -4.92 -12.68 -7.93
C ASN A 87 -5.75 -11.44 -7.55
N LEU A 88 -5.37 -10.73 -6.49
CA LEU A 88 -6.03 -9.51 -6.05
C LEU A 88 -5.98 -8.42 -7.12
N LEU A 89 -4.80 -8.21 -7.70
CA LEU A 89 -4.56 -7.19 -8.71
C LEU A 89 -5.27 -7.50 -10.03
N GLY A 90 -5.66 -8.76 -10.23
CA GLY A 90 -6.14 -9.27 -11.50
C GLY A 90 -4.96 -9.41 -12.43
N SER A 91 -4.70 -10.64 -12.88
CA SER A 91 -3.75 -10.92 -13.94
C SER A 91 -3.90 -9.88 -15.06
N GLY A 92 -2.79 -9.21 -15.41
CA GLY A 92 -2.68 -8.56 -16.71
C GLY A 92 -2.87 -9.57 -17.84
#